data_AF-A0A9D1BQF5-F1
#
_entry.id   AF-A0A9D1BQF5-F1
#
_cell.length_a   1.000
_cell.length_b   1.000
_cell.length_c   1.000
_cell.angle_alpha   90.00
_cell.angle_beta   90.00
_cell.angle_gamma   90.00
#
_symmetry.space_group_name_H-M   'P 1'
#
loop_
_entity.id
_entity.type
_entity.pdbx_description
1 polymer ?
#
loop_
_entity_poly.entity_id
_entity_poly.type
_entity_poly.pdbx_seq_one_letter_code
_entity_poly.pdbx_strand_id
1 'polypeptide(L)'
;LEKFDGVVVSGLEGFVKPDPRIFGTFCKRFGLRASDCVFIDDSELNVHGARAVGMQALHFTSSEKLRDDLIALGLPLQPAR
;
A
#
# COMPACT_ATOMS: atom_id res chain seq x y z
N LEU A 1 3.97 -13.67 -9.01
CA LEU A 1 2.83 -13.15 -8.20
C LEU A 1 2.38 -14.12 -7.12
N GLU A 2 3.02 -15.29 -6.98
CA GLU A 2 2.60 -16.37 -6.07
C GLU A 2 2.66 -16.03 -4.58
N LYS A 3 3.35 -14.93 -4.21
CA LYS A 3 3.40 -14.42 -2.83
C LYS A 3 2.26 -13.46 -2.48
N PHE A 4 1.34 -13.19 -3.40
CA PHE A 4 0.22 -12.26 -3.22
C PHE A 4 -1.11 -13.01 -3.37
N ASP A 5 -2.06 -12.71 -2.49
CA ASP A 5 -3.42 -13.28 -2.52
C ASP A 5 -4.26 -12.75 -3.69
N GLY A 6 -3.84 -11.65 -4.31
CA GLY A 6 -4.48 -11.14 -5.51
C GLY A 6 -3.82 -9.88 -6.05
N VAL A 7 -4.37 -9.39 -7.17
CA VAL A 7 -3.84 -8.24 -7.90
C VAL A 7 -4.94 -7.28 -8.37
N VAL A 8 -4.58 -6.01 -8.43
CA VAL A 8 -5.34 -4.95 -9.10
C VAL A 8 -4.38 -4.29 -10.09
N VAL A 9 -4.76 -4.24 -11.37
CA VAL A 9 -3.91 -3.73 -12.45
C VAL A 9 -4.59 -2.51 -13.06
N SER A 10 -3.99 -1.33 -12.93
CA SER A 10 -4.58 -0.06 -13.39
C SER A 10 -5.04 -0.08 -14.85
N GLY A 11 -4.28 -0.74 -15.74
CA GLY A 11 -4.65 -0.89 -17.15
C GLY A 11 -5.95 -1.68 -17.38
N LEU A 12 -6.32 -2.58 -16.47
CA LEU A 12 -7.58 -3.31 -16.52
C LEU A 12 -8.73 -2.52 -15.87
N GLU A 13 -8.43 -1.71 -14.86
CA GLU A 13 -9.45 -0.92 -14.15
C GLU A 13 -9.77 0.43 -14.84
N GLY A 14 -8.89 0.94 -15.70
CA GLY A 14 -9.08 2.21 -16.42
C GLY A 14 -8.78 3.47 -15.59
N PHE A 15 -8.23 3.31 -14.39
CA PHE A 15 -7.74 4.40 -13.54
C PHE A 15 -6.42 4.02 -12.89
N VAL A 16 -5.59 5.02 -12.59
CA VAL A 16 -4.23 4.87 -12.07
C VAL A 16 -4.06 5.68 -10.78
N LYS A 17 -3.17 5.21 -9.90
CA LYS A 17 -2.74 6.01 -8.74
C LYS A 17 -2.24 7.40 -9.21
N PRO A 18 -2.52 8.49 -8.49
CA PRO A 18 -3.13 8.56 -7.16
C PRO A 18 -4.68 8.63 -7.17
N ASP A 19 -5.36 8.31 -8.28
CA ASP A 19 -6.83 8.38 -8.33
C ASP A 19 -7.47 7.55 -7.21
N PRO A 20 -8.33 8.11 -6.35
CA PRO A 20 -8.89 7.42 -5.19
C PRO A 20 -9.63 6.13 -5.55
N ARG A 21 -10.14 6.01 -6.79
CA ARG A 21 -10.88 4.85 -7.26
C ARG A 21 -10.05 3.58 -7.28
N ILE A 22 -8.72 3.66 -7.48
CA ILE A 22 -7.86 2.47 -7.51
C ILE A 22 -7.74 1.82 -6.12
N PHE A 23 -7.61 2.64 -5.08
CA PHE A 23 -7.53 2.18 -3.69
C PHE A 23 -8.88 1.64 -3.22
N GLY A 24 -9.97 2.33 -3.57
CA GLY A 24 -11.33 1.84 -3.30
C GLY A 24 -11.63 0.51 -3.99
N THR A 25 -11.16 0.34 -5.23
CA THR A 25 -11.30 -0.93 -5.97
C THR A 25 -10.55 -2.06 -5.29
N PHE A 26 -9.32 -1.81 -4.81
CA PHE A 26 -8.57 -2.77 -4.01
C PHE A 26 -9.33 -3.18 -2.75
N CYS A 27 -9.74 -2.21 -1.92
CA CYS A 27 -10.50 -2.48 -0.69
C CYS A 27 -11.77 -3.29 -0.97
N LYS A 28 -12.54 -2.91 -1.99
CA LYS A 28 -13.78 -3.61 -2.37
C LYS A 28 -13.51 -5.04 -2.84
N ARG A 29 -12.48 -5.26 -3.68
CA ARG A 29 -12.15 -6.57 -4.24
C ARG A 29 -11.75 -7.58 -3.16
N PHE A 30 -11.07 -7.12 -2.11
CA PHE A 30 -10.56 -7.97 -1.04
C PHE A 30 -11.36 -7.88 0.27
N GLY A 31 -12.46 -7.12 0.29
CA GLY A 31 -13.30 -6.97 1.50
C GLY A 31 -12.58 -6.27 2.66
N LEU A 32 -11.65 -5.36 2.36
CA LEU A 32 -10.82 -4.67 3.35
C LEU A 32 -11.35 -3.28 3.66
N ARG A 33 -11.09 -2.80 4.89
CA ARG A 33 -11.25 -1.38 5.24
C ARG A 33 -9.93 -0.66 4.96
N ALA A 34 -10.00 0.55 4.43
CA ALA A 34 -8.81 1.35 4.14
C ALA A 34 -7.94 1.56 5.40
N SER A 35 -8.58 1.77 6.55
CA SER A 35 -7.90 1.93 7.85
C SER A 35 -7.06 0.74 8.30
N ASP A 36 -7.34 -0.46 7.77
CA ASP A 36 -6.65 -1.69 8.11
C ASP A 36 -5.53 -2.01 7.09
N CYS A 37 -5.32 -1.13 6.11
CA CYS A 37 -4.38 -1.34 5.01
C CYS A 37 -3.14 -0.44 5.17
N VAL A 38 -1.98 -1.03 4.89
CA VAL A 38 -0.70 -0.31 4.70
C VAL A 38 -0.35 -0.35 3.22
N PHE A 39 -0.25 0.84 2.61
CA PHE A 39 0.15 1.01 1.22
C PHE A 39 1.63 1.40 1.11
N ILE A 40 2.38 0.77 0.21
CA ILE A 40 3.82 1.00 0.03
C ILE A 40 4.08 1.30 -1.45
N ASP A 41 4.73 2.43 -1.73
CA ASP A 41 5.01 2.88 -3.09
C ASP A 41 6.21 3.84 -3.10
N ASP A 42 6.98 3.85 -4.19
CA ASP A 42 8.14 4.72 -4.39
C ASP A 42 7.75 6.12 -4.91
N SER A 43 6.49 6.34 -5.28
CA SER A 43 5.98 7.67 -5.64
C SER A 43 5.30 8.34 -4.46
N GLU A 44 5.84 9.47 -3.99
CA GLU A 44 5.20 10.29 -2.96
C GLU A 44 3.77 10.71 -3.33
N LEU A 45 3.50 10.95 -4.61
CA LEU A 45 2.15 11.30 -5.07
C LEU A 45 1.16 10.17 -4.80
N ASN A 46 1.55 8.92 -5.07
CA ASN A 46 0.72 7.74 -4.82
C ASN A 46 0.50 7.52 -3.31
N VAL A 47 1.56 7.71 -2.51
CA VAL A 47 1.50 7.63 -1.05
C VAL A 47 0.51 8.64 -0.48
N HIS A 48 0.55 9.89 -0.96
CA HIS A 48 -0.43 10.90 -0.56
C HIS A 48 -1.86 10.52 -0.99
N GLY A 49 -2.04 9.97 -2.19
CA GLY A 49 -3.34 9.46 -2.66
C GLY A 49 -3.92 8.37 -1.75
N ALA A 50 -3.08 7.42 -1.32
CA ALA A 50 -3.49 6.37 -0.38
C ALA A 50 -3.89 6.93 1.00
N ARG A 51 -3.10 7.89 1.52
CA ARG A 51 -3.43 8.57 2.79
C ARG A 51 -4.76 9.33 2.71
N ALA A 52 -5.03 9.98 1.58
CA ALA A 52 -6.25 10.74 1.37
C ALA A 52 -7.52 9.87 1.41
N VAL A 53 -7.42 8.57 1.13
CA VAL A 53 -8.54 7.62 1.24
C VAL A 53 -8.56 6.85 2.57
N GLY A 54 -7.71 7.24 3.53
CA GLY A 54 -7.70 6.69 4.88
C GLY A 54 -6.82 5.44 5.07
N MET A 55 -5.94 5.12 4.13
CA MET A 55 -4.92 4.07 4.35
C MET A 55 -3.73 4.62 5.13
N GLN A 56 -3.07 3.75 5.89
CA GLN A 56 -1.67 4.00 6.24
C GLN A 56 -0.83 3.88 4.96
N ALA A 57 0.15 4.75 4.78
CA ALA A 57 1.01 4.67 3.60
C ALA A 57 2.45 5.07 3.89
N LEU A 58 3.38 4.31 3.31
CA LEU A 58 4.83 4.44 3.47
C LEU A 58 5.45 4.74 2.10
N HIS A 59 6.29 5.79 2.05
CA HIS A 59 7.11 6.09 0.88
C HIS A 59 8.33 5.17 0.90
N PHE A 60 8.45 4.32 -0.11
CA PHE A 60 9.54 3.38 -0.24
C PHE A 60 10.80 4.07 -0.76
N THR A 61 11.80 4.23 0.10
CA THR A 61 13.13 4.77 -0.29
C THR A 61 14.25 3.73 -0.18
N SER A 62 14.13 2.77 0.74
CA SER A 62 15.04 1.62 0.86
C SER A 62 14.39 0.46 1.60
N SER A 63 14.95 -0.74 1.46
CA SER A 63 14.50 -1.95 2.16
C SER A 63 14.67 -1.86 3.68
N GLU A 64 15.74 -1.23 4.14
CA GLU A 64 16.08 -1.07 5.56
C GLU A 64 15.06 -0.15 6.21
N LYS A 65 14.81 1.01 5.59
CA LYS A 65 13.82 1.97 6.10
C LYS A 65 12.42 1.37 6.12
N LEU A 66 12.01 0.69 5.05
CA LEU A 66 10.70 0.05 5.00
C LEU A 66 10.54 -0.99 6.13
N ARG A 67 11.59 -1.77 6.40
CA ARG A 67 11.57 -2.76 7.48
C ARG A 67 11.37 -2.10 8.83
N ASP A 68 12.09 -1.01 9.12
CA ASP A 68 11.94 -0.27 10.37
C ASP A 68 10.54 0.35 10.49
N ASP A 69 10.01 0.93 9.40
CA ASP A 69 8.67 1.49 9.38
C ASP A 69 7.60 0.41 9.64
N LEU A 70 7.72 -0.78 9.04
CA LEU A 70 6.79 -1.88 9.25
C LEU A 70 6.86 -2.44 10.68
N ILE A 71 8.05 -2.49 11.29
CA ILE A 71 8.23 -2.84 12.71
C ILE A 71 7.54 -1.80 13.60
N ALA A 72 7.68 -0.50 13.29
CA ALA A 72 7.03 0.57 14.03
C ALA A 72 5.50 0.50 13.97
N LEU A 73 4.95 -0.10 12.90
CA LEU A 73 3.52 -0.40 12.76
C LEU A 73 3.09 -1.69 13.48
N GLY A 74 4.01 -2.41 14.13
CA GLY A 74 3.73 -3.62 14.91
C GLY A 74 3.75 -4.92 14.10
N LEU A 75 4.29 -4.93 12.88
CA LEU A 75 4.41 -6.15 12.07
C LEU A 75 5.60 -7.02 12.54
N PRO A 76 5.48 -8.37 12.46
CA PRO A 76 6.44 -9.30 13.05
C PRO A 76 7.68 -9.49 12.16
N LEU A 77 8.45 -8.42 11.96
CA LEU A 77 9.73 -8.44 11.24
C LEU A 77 10.91 -8.32 12.21
N GLN A 78 12.05 -8.89 11.82
CA GLN A 78 13.32 -8.64 12.52
C GLN A 78 13.98 -7.36 11.99
N PRO A 79 14.72 -6.59 12.81
CA PRO A 79 15.51 -5.46 12.35
C PRO A 79 16.52 -5.85 11.26
N ALA A 80 16.97 -4.88 10.47
CA ALA A 80 18.08 -5.12 9.53
C ALA A 80 19.35 -5.48 10.32
N ARG A 81 20.17 -6.41 9.77
CA ARG A 81 21.42 -6.85 10.38
C ARG A 81 22.56 -5.90 10.05
#